data_AF-A0A2U2XC46-F1
#
_entry.id   AF-A0A2U2XC46-F1
#
_cell.length_a   1.000
_cell.length_b   1.000
_cell.length_c   1.000
_cell.angle_alpha   90.00
_cell.angle_beta   90.00
_cell.angle_gamma   90.00
#
_symmetry.space_group_name_H-M   'P 1'
#
loop_
_entity.id
_entity.type
_entity.pdbx_description
1 polymer ?
#
loop_
_entity_poly.entity_id
_entity_poly.type
_entity_poly.pdbx_seq_one_letter_code
_entity_poly.pdbx_strand_id
1 'polypeptide(L)'
;MLLTSCKKEGCTNPVADNYDAEAKTSDLSCVYTVDAVFWFKESVSIALQAAEINKLTYLLNGEPFGTSKTDVFWEEAPECGSAGSIKFSTELKESNSEPFYYSVTDEEGLELWREIITLDTDSCRVILLE
;
A
#
# COMPACT_ATOMS: atom_id res chain seq x y z
N MET A 1 10.17 34.33 33.32
CA MET A 1 10.14 32.86 33.26
C MET A 1 9.18 32.49 32.13
N LEU A 2 9.71 32.22 30.94
CA LEU A 2 8.89 31.76 29.82
C LEU A 2 8.59 30.28 30.09
N LEU A 3 7.35 29.98 30.48
CA LEU A 3 6.83 28.62 30.46
C LEU A 3 6.64 28.25 28.99
N THR A 4 7.73 27.90 28.31
CA THR A 4 7.60 27.07 27.11
C THR A 4 7.08 25.74 27.60
N SER A 5 5.76 25.60 27.61
CA SER A 5 5.12 24.30 27.51
C SER A 5 5.75 23.63 26.30
N CYS A 6 6.76 22.78 26.51
CA CYS A 6 7.28 21.92 25.47
C CYS A 6 6.10 21.06 25.02
N LYS A 7 5.49 21.45 23.91
CA LYS A 7 4.46 20.67 23.24
C LYS A 7 5.22 19.43 22.77
N LYS A 8 4.97 18.28 23.41
CA LYS A 8 5.63 17.02 23.04
C LYS A 8 5.37 16.77 21.55
N GLU A 9 6.45 16.59 20.79
CA GLU A 9 6.41 16.24 19.38
C GLU A 9 6.59 14.73 19.25
N GLY A 10 5.96 14.15 18.23
CA GLY A 10 5.96 12.72 17.97
C GLY A 10 4.81 12.36 17.04
N CYS A 11 4.68 11.09 16.66
CA CYS A 11 3.58 10.66 15.81
C CYS A 11 2.23 10.85 16.50
N THR A 12 1.35 11.66 15.90
CA THR A 12 0.00 11.91 16.44
C THR A 12 -1.09 11.07 15.77
N ASN A 13 -0.75 10.26 14.76
CA ASN A 13 -1.73 9.44 14.07
C ASN A 13 -1.98 8.12 14.83
N PRO A 14 -3.19 7.86 15.34
CA PRO A 14 -3.50 6.65 16.11
C PRO A 14 -3.41 5.34 15.31
N VAL A 15 -3.33 5.39 13.97
CA VAL A 15 -3.17 4.18 13.14
C VAL A 15 -1.70 3.86 12.83
N ALA A 16 -0.75 4.68 13.27
CA ALA A 16 0.68 4.43 13.09
C ALA A 16 1.24 3.47 14.16
N ASP A 17 2.22 2.67 13.77
CA ASP A 17 2.90 1.70 14.65
C ASP A 17 3.66 2.36 15.80
N ASN A 18 4.09 3.61 15.60
CA ASN A 18 4.82 4.41 16.59
C ASN A 18 3.97 5.58 17.15
N TYR A 19 2.65 5.45 17.15
CA TYR A 19 1.74 6.45 17.74
C TYR A 19 2.13 6.81 19.18
N ASP A 20 2.27 8.12 19.46
CA ASP A 20 2.54 8.66 20.79
C ASP A 20 1.32 9.44 21.30
N ALA A 21 0.59 8.83 22.23
CA ALA A 21 -0.61 9.43 22.82
C ALA A 21 -0.34 10.73 23.62
N GLU A 22 0.90 10.99 24.02
CA GLU A 22 1.27 12.24 24.69
C GLU A 22 1.74 13.32 23.70
N ALA A 23 2.03 12.97 22.45
CA ALA A 23 2.40 13.92 21.41
C ALA A 23 1.20 14.81 21.07
N LYS A 24 1.44 16.12 21.01
CA LYS A 24 0.43 17.14 20.70
C LYS A 24 0.69 17.85 19.37
N THR A 25 1.82 17.55 18.73
CA THR A 25 2.22 18.05 17.41
C THR A 25 2.89 16.90 16.66
N SER A 26 2.47 16.63 15.42
CA SER A 26 3.16 15.66 14.57
C SER A 26 4.57 16.16 14.25
N ASP A 27 5.57 15.29 14.40
CA ASP A 27 6.93 15.49 13.89
C ASP A 27 7.14 14.81 12.52
N LEU A 28 6.06 14.34 11.89
CA LEU A 28 6.05 13.59 10.63
C LEU A 28 6.85 12.28 10.69
N SER A 29 7.07 11.74 11.89
CA SER A 29 7.78 10.47 12.10
C SER A 29 6.87 9.24 12.10
N CYS A 30 5.57 9.38 11.89
CA CYS A 30 4.64 8.25 11.93
C CYS A 30 5.08 7.14 10.98
N VAL A 31 5.20 5.92 11.50
CA VAL A 31 5.54 4.70 10.76
C VAL A 31 4.28 3.86 10.60
N TYR A 32 4.00 3.41 9.39
CA TYR A 32 2.88 2.52 9.11
C TYR A 32 3.39 1.25 8.44
N THR A 33 3.03 0.10 8.99
CA THR A 33 3.21 -1.20 8.34
C THR A 33 2.00 -1.46 7.46
N VAL A 34 2.22 -1.53 6.15
CA VAL A 34 1.16 -1.84 5.19
C VAL A 34 1.36 -3.24 4.68
N ASP A 35 0.40 -4.10 4.96
CA ASP A 35 0.26 -5.40 4.32
C ASP A 35 -0.88 -5.32 3.30
N ALA A 36 -0.62 -5.62 2.03
CA ALA A 36 -1.72 -5.87 1.10
C ALA A 36 -1.47 -7.00 0.12
N VAL A 37 -2.57 -7.46 -0.46
CA VAL A 37 -2.65 -8.45 -1.51
C VAL A 37 -3.42 -7.86 -2.68
N PHE A 38 -2.77 -7.81 -3.84
CA PHE A 38 -3.48 -7.56 -5.09
C PHE A 38 -3.91 -8.87 -5.72
N TRP A 39 -5.09 -8.88 -6.28
CA TRP A 39 -5.63 -10.00 -7.03
C TRP A 39 -6.54 -9.50 -8.15
N PHE A 40 -6.79 -10.36 -9.13
CA PHE A 40 -7.69 -10.10 -10.23
C PHE A 40 -8.29 -11.41 -10.73
N LYS A 41 -9.44 -11.27 -11.41
CA LYS A 41 -10.18 -12.41 -11.98
C LYS A 41 -9.55 -12.89 -13.29
N GLU A 42 -9.96 -14.09 -13.71
CA GLU A 42 -9.55 -14.67 -14.99
C GLU A 42 -9.77 -13.71 -16.17
N SER A 43 -10.87 -12.95 -16.17
CA SER A 43 -11.16 -11.98 -17.24
C SER A 43 -10.09 -10.91 -17.40
N VAL A 44 -9.53 -10.42 -16.29
CA VAL A 44 -8.46 -9.42 -16.29
C VAL A 44 -7.15 -10.05 -16.72
N SER A 45 -6.87 -11.28 -16.27
CA SER A 45 -5.71 -12.05 -16.73
C SER A 45 -5.70 -12.22 -18.25
N ILE A 46 -6.85 -12.60 -18.83
CA ILE A 46 -7.02 -12.74 -20.28
C ILE A 46 -6.79 -11.40 -20.99
N ALA A 47 -7.35 -10.31 -20.47
CA ALA A 47 -7.19 -8.98 -21.06
C ALA A 47 -5.72 -8.52 -21.04
N LEU A 48 -5.01 -8.74 -19.94
CA LEU A 48 -3.59 -8.42 -19.79
C LEU A 48 -2.74 -9.24 -20.77
N GLN A 49 -2.95 -10.55 -20.86
CA GLN A 49 -2.24 -11.40 -21.79
C GLN A 49 -2.54 -11.06 -23.26
N ALA A 50 -3.78 -10.70 -23.58
CA ALA A 50 -4.16 -10.25 -24.93
C ALA A 50 -3.49 -8.91 -25.30
N ALA A 51 -3.16 -8.09 -24.30
CA ALA A 51 -2.37 -6.87 -24.45
C ALA A 51 -0.84 -7.14 -24.40
N GLU A 52 -0.41 -8.40 -24.38
CA GLU A 52 0.98 -8.84 -24.24
C GLU A 52 1.67 -8.40 -22.93
N ILE A 53 0.89 -8.01 -21.90
CA ILE A 53 1.39 -7.62 -20.58
C ILE A 53 1.58 -8.87 -19.74
N ASN A 54 2.85 -9.21 -19.46
CA ASN A 54 3.21 -10.43 -18.75
C ASN A 54 3.62 -10.20 -17.30
N LYS A 55 3.87 -8.94 -16.92
CA LYS A 55 4.37 -8.58 -15.60
C LYS A 55 3.73 -7.28 -15.12
N LEU A 56 3.21 -7.30 -13.90
CA LEU A 56 2.79 -6.10 -13.19
C LEU A 56 3.87 -5.66 -12.21
N THR A 57 4.06 -4.35 -12.10
CA THR A 57 4.87 -3.71 -11.07
C THR A 57 3.96 -2.90 -10.18
N TYR A 58 4.08 -3.09 -8.87
CA TYR A 58 3.25 -2.43 -7.87
C TYR A 58 4.06 -1.35 -7.17
N LEU A 59 3.48 -0.15 -7.09
CA LEU A 59 4.09 1.04 -6.52
C LEU A 59 3.21 1.59 -5.41
N LEU A 60 3.84 2.02 -4.31
CA LEU A 60 3.17 2.63 -3.16
C LEU A 60 3.73 4.03 -3.02
N ASN A 61 2.86 5.03 -3.17
CA ASN A 61 3.26 6.43 -3.28
C ASN A 61 4.33 6.70 -4.36
N GLY A 62 4.37 5.85 -5.40
CA GLY A 62 5.34 5.94 -6.50
C GLY A 62 6.64 5.15 -6.28
N GLU A 63 6.84 4.51 -5.13
CA GLU A 63 7.99 3.63 -4.87
C GLU A 63 7.65 2.18 -5.21
N PRO A 64 8.43 1.49 -6.07
CA PRO A 64 8.17 0.11 -6.44
C PRO A 64 8.45 -0.83 -5.26
N PHE A 65 7.48 -1.70 -4.92
CA PHE A 65 7.62 -2.62 -3.79
C PHE A 65 7.40 -4.09 -4.17
N GLY A 66 6.86 -4.38 -5.35
CA GLY A 66 6.55 -5.74 -5.73
C GLY A 66 6.30 -5.91 -7.22
N THR A 67 6.36 -7.16 -7.68
CA THR A 67 5.95 -7.52 -9.03
C THR A 67 5.16 -8.82 -9.01
N SER A 68 4.37 -9.05 -10.06
CA SER A 68 3.69 -10.32 -10.28
C SER A 68 3.61 -10.65 -11.75
N LYS A 69 3.30 -11.91 -12.03
CA LYS A 69 2.90 -12.33 -13.37
C LYS A 69 1.41 -12.08 -13.56
N THR A 70 0.99 -11.95 -14.82
CA THR A 70 -0.41 -11.78 -15.20
C THR A 70 -1.14 -13.10 -15.47
N ASP A 71 -0.46 -14.24 -15.33
CA ASP A 71 -1.00 -15.60 -15.53
C ASP A 71 -1.56 -16.25 -14.26
N VAL A 72 -1.51 -15.55 -13.12
CA VAL A 72 -2.06 -16.01 -11.83
C VAL A 72 -3.29 -15.17 -11.49
N PHE A 73 -4.45 -15.82 -11.40
CA PHE A 73 -5.75 -15.19 -11.14
C PHE A 73 -6.55 -15.98 -10.09
N TRP A 74 -7.58 -15.34 -9.56
CA TRP A 74 -8.43 -15.90 -8.51
C TRP A 74 -9.91 -15.65 -8.80
N GLU A 75 -10.76 -16.65 -8.51
CA GLU A 75 -12.23 -16.52 -8.59
C GLU A 75 -12.81 -15.73 -7.42
N GLU A 76 -12.16 -15.83 -6.26
CA GLU A 76 -12.54 -15.19 -5.02
C GLU A 76 -11.34 -14.50 -4.36
N ALA A 77 -11.62 -13.56 -3.46
CA ALA A 77 -10.59 -12.79 -2.77
C ALA A 77 -9.63 -13.73 -2.00
N PRO A 78 -8.32 -13.74 -2.30
CA PRO A 78 -7.36 -14.56 -1.58
C PRO A 78 -7.13 -14.03 -0.16
N GLU A 79 -6.90 -14.93 0.79
CA GLU A 79 -6.47 -14.52 2.12
C GLU A 79 -5.03 -14.01 2.09
N CYS A 80 -4.74 -13.05 2.97
CA CYS A 80 -3.42 -12.49 3.09
C CYS A 80 -2.37 -13.52 3.51
N GLY A 81 -1.29 -13.60 2.74
CA GLY A 81 -0.22 -14.57 2.98
C GLY A 81 -0.55 -15.99 2.51
N SER A 82 -1.71 -16.22 1.87
CA SER A 82 -1.98 -17.48 1.18
C SER A 82 -0.95 -17.71 0.07
N ALA A 83 -0.61 -18.98 -0.17
CA ALA A 83 0.27 -19.36 -1.26
C ALA A 83 -0.30 -18.87 -2.60
N GLY A 84 0.49 -18.10 -3.36
CA GLY A 84 0.09 -17.52 -4.64
C GLY A 84 -0.54 -16.12 -4.55
N SER A 85 -0.81 -15.61 -3.35
CA SER A 85 -1.15 -14.19 -3.16
C SER A 85 0.12 -13.33 -3.26
N ILE A 86 0.05 -12.17 -3.92
CA ILE A 86 1.16 -11.21 -3.95
C ILE A 86 1.04 -10.38 -2.68
N LYS A 87 1.54 -10.93 -1.57
CA LYS A 87 1.67 -10.18 -0.33
C LYS A 87 2.85 -9.22 -0.45
N PHE A 88 2.60 -7.95 -0.19
CA PHE A 88 3.67 -6.99 0.09
C PHE A 88 3.51 -6.43 1.48
N SER A 89 4.65 -6.19 2.12
CA SER A 89 4.79 -5.53 3.40
C SER A 89 5.80 -4.41 3.24
N THR A 90 5.46 -3.18 3.63
CA THR A 90 6.42 -2.07 3.64
C THR A 90 6.14 -1.09 4.77
N GLU A 91 7.20 -0.44 5.25
CA GLU A 91 7.13 0.62 6.24
C GLU A 91 7.03 1.97 5.53
N LEU A 92 5.98 2.73 5.83
CA LEU A 92 5.78 4.08 5.30
C LEU A 92 5.98 5.13 6.38
N LYS A 93 6.49 6.30 5.97
CA LYS A 93 6.56 7.48 6.84
C LYS A 93 5.53 8.52 6.40
N GLU A 94 4.91 9.25 7.32
CA GLU A 94 3.99 10.37 7.00
C GLU A 94 4.65 11.41 6.08
N SER A 95 5.99 11.55 6.16
CA SER A 95 6.78 12.36 5.23
C SER A 95 6.71 11.93 3.76
N ASN A 96 6.15 10.76 3.45
CA ASN A 96 6.15 10.16 2.11
C ASN A 96 4.88 10.47 1.29
N SER A 97 4.13 11.52 1.64
CA SER A 97 2.95 12.06 0.92
C SER A 97 1.62 11.35 1.23
N GLU A 98 0.99 11.68 2.36
CA GLU A 98 -0.45 11.44 2.53
C GLU A 98 -1.26 12.35 1.57
N PRO A 99 -2.33 11.86 0.91
CA PRO A 99 -2.93 10.54 1.07
C PRO A 99 -2.13 9.44 0.38
N PHE A 100 -2.11 8.25 1.00
CA PHE A 100 -1.46 7.08 0.43
C PHE A 100 -2.20 6.59 -0.82
N TYR A 101 -1.47 6.15 -1.84
CA TYR A 101 -2.04 5.56 -3.04
C TYR A 101 -1.18 4.43 -3.55
N TYR A 102 -1.81 3.39 -4.10
CA TYR A 102 -1.09 2.45 -4.94
C TYR A 102 -1.22 2.84 -6.40
N SER A 103 -0.22 2.47 -7.19
CA SER A 103 -0.37 2.34 -8.64
C SER A 103 0.25 1.04 -9.14
N VAL A 104 -0.23 0.59 -10.29
CA VAL A 104 0.23 -0.64 -10.91
C VAL A 104 0.59 -0.35 -12.36
N THR A 105 1.79 -0.73 -12.77
CA THR A 105 2.27 -0.53 -14.14
C THR A 105 2.56 -1.86 -14.82
N ASP A 106 2.57 -1.86 -16.15
CA ASP A 106 3.12 -2.96 -16.95
C ASP A 106 4.66 -2.96 -16.97
N GLU A 107 5.24 -3.81 -17.82
CA GLU A 107 6.68 -3.87 -18.09
C GLU A 107 7.27 -2.64 -18.79
N GLU A 108 6.47 -1.82 -19.47
CA GLU A 108 6.89 -0.59 -20.15
C GLU A 108 6.78 0.64 -19.25
N GLY A 109 6.18 0.48 -18.06
CA GLY A 109 5.93 1.55 -17.10
C GLY A 109 4.64 2.31 -17.36
N LEU A 110 3.75 1.79 -18.22
CA LEU A 110 2.41 2.34 -18.40
C LEU A 110 1.57 2.04 -17.16
N GLU A 111 1.01 3.08 -16.55
CA GLU A 111 0.11 2.93 -15.42
C GLU A 111 -1.25 2.38 -15.87
N LEU A 112 -1.62 1.23 -15.31
CA LEU A 112 -2.87 0.53 -15.58
C LEU A 112 -3.93 0.81 -14.52
N TRP A 113 -3.50 0.90 -13.26
CA TRP A 113 -4.39 1.18 -12.12
C TRP A 113 -3.75 2.17 -11.16
N ARG A 114 -4.60 3.00 -10.52
CA ARG A 114 -4.23 3.90 -9.42
C ARG A 114 -5.43 4.14 -8.52
N GLU A 115 -5.25 3.97 -7.22
CA GLU A 115 -6.29 4.30 -6.24
C GLU A 115 -5.70 4.80 -4.92
N ILE A 116 -6.41 5.71 -4.25
CA ILE A 116 -6.10 6.17 -2.90
C ILE A 116 -6.48 5.07 -1.92
N ILE A 117 -5.57 4.75 -1.00
CA ILE A 117 -5.81 3.79 0.06
C ILE A 117 -5.84 4.48 1.42
N THR A 118 -6.74 4.02 2.27
CA THR A 118 -6.73 4.41 3.68
C THR A 118 -5.97 3.35 4.47
N LEU A 119 -4.89 3.78 5.11
CA LEU A 119 -4.22 2.96 6.10
C LEU A 119 -5.01 3.03 7.40
N ASP A 120 -5.36 1.87 7.91
CA ASP A 120 -6.03 1.64 9.18
C ASP A 120 -5.32 0.47 9.86
N THR A 121 -5.67 0.20 11.11
CA THR A 121 -5.03 -0.83 11.93
C THR A 121 -5.28 -2.26 11.47
N ASP A 122 -6.07 -2.47 10.40
CA ASP A 122 -6.36 -3.81 9.91
C ASP A 122 -5.13 -4.38 9.20
N SER A 123 -4.75 -5.57 9.65
CA SER A 123 -3.44 -6.19 9.42
C SER A 123 -3.20 -6.66 7.98
N CYS A 124 -4.20 -6.55 7.10
CA CYS A 124 -3.98 -6.76 5.67
C CYS A 124 -5.12 -6.23 4.77
N ARG A 125 -4.76 -5.56 3.68
CA ARG A 125 -5.68 -5.09 2.64
C ARG A 125 -5.77 -6.08 1.49
N VAL A 126 -6.98 -6.35 1.03
CA VAL A 126 -7.21 -7.20 -0.16
C VAL A 126 -7.78 -6.32 -1.26
N ILE A 127 -7.00 -6.11 -2.32
CA ILE A 127 -7.28 -5.14 -3.39
C ILE A 127 -7.55 -5.91 -4.68
N LEU A 128 -8.76 -5.73 -5.21
CA LEU A 128 -9.17 -6.28 -6.49
C LEU A 128 -8.80 -5.31 -7.62
N LEU A 129 -8.05 -5.78 -8.61
CA LEU A 129 -7.81 -5.06 -9.86
C LEU A 129 -8.87 -5.47 -10.88
N GLU A 130 -9.70 -4.52 -11.30
CA GLU A 130 -10.77 -4.67 -12.29
C GLU A 130 -10.66 -3.62 -13.41
#